data_AF-F8FR82-F1
#
_entry.id   AF-F8FR82-F1
#
_cell.length_a   1.000
_cell.length_b   1.000
_cell.length_c   1.000
_cell.angle_alpha   90.00
_cell.angle_beta   90.00
_cell.angle_gamma   90.00
#
_symmetry.space_group_name_H-M   'P 1'
#
loop_
_entity.id
_entity.type
_entity.pdbx_description
1 polymer ?
#
loop_
_entity_poly.entity_id
_entity_poly.type
_entity_poly.pdbx_seq_one_letter_code
_entity_poly.pdbx_strand_id
1 'polypeptide(L)'
;MATYVWGVDSASPVDEKLLSCVTEQFGKPRFWGRYLTTIQGVASGLSKGEISLLHRQGIRILPIYNEFRAATGYENGKKTAQEAAQQARRLGIPRGTFLFSNVERFFAVDTLWILGWVNTIRTTGYKSGIYHDPVQGGFSAAFCEAVRRDYRVTSETALWSAEPQRPASGPDAPPIYAPKKPHCSANVWAWQYSRDVQGCPVDTNLMDTRLFGQLF
;
A
#
# COMPACT_ATOMS: atom_id res chain seq x y z
N MET A 1 -15.45 -1.23 -17.95
CA MET A 1 -14.63 -0.12 -17.42
C MET A 1 -14.14 -0.54 -16.04
N ALA A 2 -12.89 -0.25 -15.68
CA ALA A 2 -12.42 -0.53 -14.33
C ALA A 2 -13.18 0.37 -13.35
N THR A 3 -13.92 -0.23 -12.42
CA THR A 3 -14.55 0.49 -11.32
C THR A 3 -13.50 0.66 -10.23
N TYR A 4 -13.33 1.90 -9.77
CA TYR A 4 -12.43 2.24 -8.68
C TYR A 4 -13.22 2.52 -7.41
N VAL A 5 -12.61 2.24 -6.27
CA VAL A 5 -13.12 2.57 -4.95
C VAL A 5 -12.24 3.63 -4.31
N TRP A 6 -12.85 4.52 -3.55
CA TRP A 6 -12.17 5.56 -2.80
C TRP A 6 -11.86 5.11 -1.38
N GLY A 7 -10.72 5.53 -0.86
CA GLY A 7 -10.29 5.24 0.50
C GLY A 7 -9.17 6.17 0.92
N VAL A 8 -8.64 5.93 2.11
CA VAL A 8 -7.59 6.75 2.71
C VAL A 8 -6.45 5.89 3.25
N ASP A 9 -5.34 6.51 3.62
CA ASP A 9 -4.34 5.88 4.49
C ASP A 9 -3.83 6.89 5.53
N SER A 10 -3.26 6.41 6.63
CA SER A 10 -2.77 7.29 7.69
C SER A 10 -1.60 6.69 8.45
N ALA A 11 -0.67 7.55 8.88
CA ALA A 11 0.37 7.19 9.84
C ALA A 11 -0.20 7.00 11.26
N SER A 12 -1.16 7.84 11.64
CA SER A 12 -1.84 7.80 12.94
C SER A 12 -2.84 6.64 13.04
N PRO A 13 -3.11 6.12 14.26
CA PRO A 13 -4.16 5.13 14.49
C PRO A 13 -5.54 5.66 14.09
N VAL A 14 -6.39 4.78 13.58
CA VAL A 14 -7.81 5.07 13.36
C VAL A 14 -8.55 4.87 14.68
N ASP A 15 -8.96 5.98 15.28
CA ASP A 15 -9.96 6.04 16.34
C ASP A 15 -11.27 6.62 15.79
N GLU A 16 -12.29 6.72 16.65
CA GLU A 16 -13.58 7.29 16.26
C GLU A 16 -13.45 8.75 15.82
N LYS A 17 -12.54 9.52 16.43
CA LYS A 17 -12.33 10.92 16.09
C LYS A 17 -11.79 11.09 14.67
N LEU A 18 -10.75 10.33 14.31
CA LEU A 18 -10.16 10.38 12.97
C LEU A 18 -11.15 9.86 11.92
N LEU A 19 -11.87 8.78 12.23
CA LEU A 19 -12.88 8.24 11.34
C LEU A 19 -14.02 9.25 11.08
N SER A 20 -14.52 9.91 12.13
CA SER A 20 -15.56 10.96 11.98
C SER A 20 -15.03 12.14 11.19
N CYS A 21 -13.79 12.60 11.46
CA CYS A 21 -13.14 13.65 10.68
C CYS A 21 -13.18 13.35 9.18
N VAL A 22 -12.73 12.16 8.78
CA VAL A 22 -12.72 11.76 7.36
C VAL A 22 -14.13 11.66 6.80
N THR A 23 -15.05 11.07 7.56
CA THR A 23 -16.44 10.87 7.09
C THR A 23 -17.17 12.20 6.89
N GLU A 24 -16.95 13.17 7.76
CA GLU A 24 -17.58 14.49 7.70
C GLU A 24 -16.94 15.40 6.64
N GLN A 25 -15.61 15.35 6.48
CA GLN A 25 -14.91 16.24 5.54
C GLN A 25 -14.87 15.72 4.11
N PHE A 26 -14.75 14.40 3.93
CA PHE A 26 -14.58 13.78 2.62
C PHE A 26 -15.69 12.82 2.28
N GLY A 27 -16.16 12.03 3.24
CA GLY A 27 -17.09 10.94 3.05
C GLY A 27 -16.52 9.61 3.53
N LYS A 28 -17.37 8.58 3.56
CA LYS A 28 -17.00 7.29 4.15
C LYS A 28 -16.00 6.52 3.26
N PRO A 29 -14.78 6.20 3.75
CA PRO A 29 -13.82 5.43 2.96
C PRO A 29 -14.25 3.97 2.84
N ARG A 30 -13.93 3.33 1.71
CA ARG A 30 -14.14 1.89 1.52
C ARG A 30 -12.99 1.06 2.05
N PHE A 31 -11.79 1.62 2.04
CA PHE A 31 -10.60 1.01 2.60
C PHE A 31 -9.73 2.03 3.35
N TRP A 32 -8.90 1.54 4.26
CA TRP A 32 -7.95 2.34 5.02
C TRP A 32 -6.55 1.69 5.01
N GLY A 33 -5.54 2.40 4.51
CA GLY A 33 -4.14 1.98 4.54
C GLY A 33 -3.52 2.19 5.92
N ARG A 34 -2.99 1.12 6.51
CA ARG A 34 -2.44 1.14 7.88
C ARG A 34 -1.20 0.27 8.02
N TYR A 35 -0.31 0.73 8.88
CA TYR A 35 1.01 0.14 9.08
C TYR A 35 0.96 -1.11 9.95
N LEU A 36 1.65 -2.16 9.57
CA LEU A 36 1.74 -3.43 10.32
C LEU A 36 2.56 -3.30 11.60
N THR A 37 3.49 -2.34 11.65
CA THR A 37 4.41 -2.13 12.78
C THR A 37 4.47 -0.67 13.18
N THR A 38 4.87 -0.43 14.43
CA THR A 38 5.11 0.92 14.95
C THR A 38 6.54 1.31 14.68
N ILE A 39 6.74 2.47 14.05
CA ILE A 39 8.03 3.13 13.93
C ILE A 39 7.91 4.47 14.64
N GLN A 40 8.65 4.62 15.74
CA GLN A 40 8.61 5.82 16.58
C GLN A 40 8.85 7.09 15.76
N GLY A 41 7.93 8.06 15.91
CA GLY A 41 7.96 9.32 15.17
C GLY A 41 7.61 9.25 13.68
N VAL A 42 7.27 8.06 13.15
CA VAL A 42 6.96 7.87 11.73
C VAL A 42 5.54 7.33 11.54
N ALA A 43 5.20 6.21 12.17
CA ALA A 43 3.88 5.59 12.00
C ALA A 43 3.51 4.72 13.21
N SER A 44 2.23 4.70 13.56
CA SER A 44 1.69 3.78 14.55
C SER A 44 1.23 2.49 13.88
N GLY A 45 1.64 1.35 14.45
CA GLY A 45 1.23 0.02 13.99
C GLY A 45 -0.24 -0.27 14.32
N LEU A 46 -0.84 -1.07 13.46
CA LEU A 46 -2.23 -1.49 13.52
C LEU A 46 -2.49 -2.30 14.79
N SER A 47 -3.60 -2.04 15.47
CA SER A 47 -4.03 -2.79 16.66
C SER A 47 -5.27 -3.65 16.39
N LYS A 48 -5.53 -4.67 17.23
CA LYS A 48 -6.76 -5.47 17.13
C LYS A 48 -8.04 -4.65 17.36
N GLY A 49 -7.97 -3.64 18.23
CA GLY A 49 -9.09 -2.73 18.49
C GLY A 49 -9.42 -1.88 17.25
N GLU A 50 -8.38 -1.36 16.60
CA GLU A 50 -8.48 -0.61 15.35
C GLU A 50 -9.00 -1.47 14.19
N ILE A 51 -8.52 -2.70 14.04
CA ILE A 51 -9.06 -3.66 13.07
C ILE A 51 -10.56 -3.86 13.29
N SER A 52 -10.95 -4.10 14.54
CA SER A 52 -12.36 -4.32 14.90
C SER A 52 -13.21 -3.08 14.62
N LEU A 53 -12.71 -1.88 14.88
CA LEU A 53 -13.39 -0.63 14.57
C LEU A 53 -13.64 -0.49 13.06
N LEU A 54 -12.59 -0.62 12.24
CA LEU A 54 -12.68 -0.48 10.79
C LEU A 54 -13.63 -1.52 10.18
N HIS A 55 -13.51 -2.78 10.59
CA HIS A 55 -14.38 -3.86 10.10
C HIS A 55 -15.85 -3.69 10.50
N ARG A 56 -16.15 -3.24 11.73
CA ARG A 56 -17.53 -2.90 12.13
C ARG A 56 -18.14 -1.80 11.26
N GLN A 57 -17.30 -0.93 10.72
CA GLN A 57 -17.71 0.15 9.82
C GLN A 57 -17.76 -0.29 8.35
N GLY A 58 -17.45 -1.56 8.05
CA GLY A 58 -17.41 -2.09 6.68
C GLY A 58 -16.24 -1.56 5.86
N ILE A 59 -15.17 -1.10 6.53
CA ILE A 59 -13.96 -0.55 5.91
C ILE A 59 -12.91 -1.66 5.88
N ARG A 60 -12.38 -1.96 4.68
CA ARG A 60 -11.30 -2.93 4.52
C ARG A 60 -9.94 -2.32 4.83
N ILE A 61 -8.97 -3.13 5.21
CA ILE A 61 -7.65 -2.65 5.59
C ILE A 61 -6.65 -2.99 4.49
N LEU A 62 -5.86 -1.99 4.09
CA LEU A 62 -4.72 -2.10 3.20
C LEU A 62 -3.43 -2.16 4.07
N PRO A 63 -2.83 -3.34 4.30
CA PRO A 63 -1.69 -3.47 5.21
C PRO A 63 -0.39 -2.97 4.59
N ILE A 64 0.35 -2.15 5.34
CA ILE A 64 1.60 -1.52 4.90
C ILE A 64 2.75 -1.95 5.82
N TYR A 65 3.85 -2.43 5.25
CA TYR A 65 5.10 -2.70 5.98
C TYR A 65 6.14 -1.64 5.64
N ASN A 66 6.71 -0.98 6.64
CA ASN A 66 7.67 0.12 6.45
C ASN A 66 8.91 0.04 7.36
N GLU A 67 9.13 -1.11 8.02
CA GLU A 67 10.27 -1.31 8.94
C GLU A 67 11.56 -1.69 8.19
N PHE A 68 11.95 -0.82 7.25
CA PHE A 68 13.20 -0.85 6.51
C PHE A 68 13.55 0.56 6.02
N ARG A 69 14.81 0.76 5.60
CA ARG A 69 15.33 2.08 5.18
C ARG A 69 16.03 2.07 3.81
N ALA A 70 16.18 0.90 3.23
CA ALA A 70 16.70 0.70 1.88
C ALA A 70 16.08 -0.58 1.31
N ALA A 71 15.84 -0.58 0.01
CA ALA A 71 15.29 -1.70 -0.75
C ALA A 71 16.37 -2.29 -1.68
N THR A 72 17.51 -2.68 -1.11
CA THR A 72 18.66 -3.24 -1.84
C THR A 72 19.03 -4.64 -1.35
N GLY A 73 19.42 -5.51 -2.27
CA GLY A 73 19.85 -6.89 -2.01
C GLY A 73 18.72 -7.89 -1.82
N TYR A 74 18.92 -9.10 -2.36
CA TYR A 74 17.93 -10.18 -2.36
C TYR A 74 17.55 -10.65 -0.95
N GLU A 75 18.55 -10.91 -0.09
CA GLU A 75 18.30 -11.40 1.27
C GLU A 75 17.56 -10.36 2.12
N ASN A 76 17.77 -9.07 1.88
CA ASN A 76 16.99 -8.02 2.54
C ASN A 76 15.53 -8.05 2.08
N GLY A 77 15.26 -8.16 0.78
CA GLY A 77 13.88 -8.28 0.27
C GLY A 77 13.15 -9.51 0.82
N LYS A 78 13.86 -10.64 0.92
CA LYS A 78 13.36 -11.87 1.55
C LYS A 78 13.06 -11.66 3.04
N LYS A 79 13.98 -11.06 3.79
CA LYS A 79 13.78 -10.74 5.21
C LYS A 79 12.57 -9.83 5.41
N THR A 80 12.45 -8.74 4.64
CA THR A 80 11.31 -7.83 4.67
C THR A 80 9.98 -8.56 4.43
N ALA A 81 9.91 -9.45 3.43
CA ALA A 81 8.71 -10.23 3.16
C ALA A 81 8.34 -11.20 4.30
N GLN A 82 9.33 -11.84 4.92
CA GLN A 82 9.11 -12.74 6.06
C GLN A 82 8.58 -11.98 7.27
N GLU A 83 9.18 -10.83 7.58
CA GLU A 83 8.76 -9.99 8.70
C GLU A 83 7.35 -9.43 8.48
N ALA A 84 7.06 -8.89 7.29
CA ALA A 84 5.71 -8.42 6.94
C ALA A 84 4.66 -9.53 7.13
N ALA A 85 4.93 -10.73 6.62
CA ALA A 85 4.04 -11.87 6.78
C ALA A 85 3.90 -12.31 8.25
N GLN A 86 4.97 -12.25 9.05
CA GLN A 86 4.92 -12.57 10.47
C GLN A 86 4.02 -11.59 11.24
N GLN A 87 4.14 -10.29 10.97
CA GLN A 87 3.33 -9.26 11.63
C GLN A 87 1.86 -9.36 11.20
N ALA A 88 1.61 -9.60 9.92
CA ALA A 88 0.26 -9.86 9.41
C ALA A 88 -0.41 -11.05 10.14
N ARG A 89 0.31 -12.16 10.34
CA ARG A 89 -0.21 -13.32 11.10
C ARG A 89 -0.51 -12.99 12.56
N ARG A 90 0.36 -12.24 13.23
CA ARG A 90 0.15 -11.81 14.63
C ARG A 90 -1.10 -10.96 14.81
N LEU A 91 -1.41 -10.15 13.80
CA LEU A 91 -2.60 -9.31 13.75
C LEU A 91 -3.86 -10.08 13.30
N GLY A 92 -3.73 -11.35 12.91
CA GLY A 92 -4.85 -12.17 12.44
C GLY A 92 -5.29 -11.86 11.01
N ILE A 93 -4.42 -11.23 10.20
CA ILE A 93 -4.72 -10.92 8.80
C ILE A 93 -4.81 -12.22 8.00
N PRO A 94 -5.94 -12.49 7.31
CA PRO A 94 -6.12 -13.72 6.54
C PRO A 94 -5.10 -13.90 5.42
N ARG A 95 -4.76 -15.16 5.12
CA ARG A 95 -4.02 -15.52 3.90
C ARG A 95 -4.79 -15.07 2.65
N GLY A 96 -4.06 -14.83 1.57
CA GLY A 96 -4.60 -14.28 0.32
C GLY A 96 -4.68 -12.76 0.30
N THR A 97 -4.50 -12.09 1.44
CA THR A 97 -4.43 -10.62 1.54
C THR A 97 -3.12 -10.09 0.93
N PHE A 98 -3.19 -8.96 0.22
CA PHE A 98 -2.00 -8.23 -0.21
C PHE A 98 -1.31 -7.53 0.96
N LEU A 99 0.01 -7.65 1.06
CA LEU A 99 0.83 -6.84 1.98
C LEU A 99 1.65 -5.87 1.13
N PHE A 100 1.66 -4.58 1.47
CA PHE A 100 2.38 -3.56 0.72
C PHE A 100 3.69 -3.19 1.40
N SER A 101 4.82 -3.37 0.73
CA SER A 101 6.08 -2.77 1.19
C SER A 101 6.13 -1.28 0.84
N ASN A 102 6.48 -0.43 1.81
CA ASN A 102 6.59 1.02 1.65
C ASN A 102 7.95 1.43 1.07
N VAL A 103 8.09 1.44 -0.25
CA VAL A 103 9.34 1.86 -0.91
C VAL A 103 9.28 3.35 -1.23
N GLU A 104 9.82 4.16 -0.32
CA GLU A 104 9.85 5.61 -0.45
C GLU A 104 10.71 6.09 -1.62
N ARG A 105 10.36 7.24 -2.21
CA ARG A 105 11.06 7.85 -3.35
C ARG A 105 12.56 8.12 -3.13
N PHE A 106 12.98 8.22 -1.87
CA PHE A 106 14.37 8.48 -1.46
C PHE A 106 15.12 7.22 -1.05
N PHE A 107 14.48 6.04 -1.06
CA PHE A 107 15.19 4.78 -0.81
C PHE A 107 16.09 4.42 -1.99
N ALA A 108 17.27 3.89 -1.67
CA ALA A 108 18.02 3.09 -2.64
C ALA A 108 17.19 1.83 -2.94
N VAL A 109 16.98 1.54 -4.22
CA VAL A 109 16.22 0.37 -4.68
C VAL A 109 17.02 -0.38 -5.74
N ASP A 110 17.10 -1.70 -5.63
CA ASP A 110 17.65 -2.54 -6.69
C ASP A 110 16.71 -3.69 -7.10
N THR A 111 17.03 -4.29 -8.25
CA THR A 111 16.30 -5.42 -8.81
C THR A 111 16.28 -6.63 -7.88
N LEU A 112 17.37 -6.89 -7.17
CA LEU A 112 17.52 -8.09 -6.34
C LEU A 112 16.56 -8.04 -5.15
N TRP A 113 16.38 -6.87 -4.54
CA TRP A 113 15.42 -6.70 -3.45
C TRP A 113 13.99 -6.96 -3.91
N ILE A 114 13.58 -6.42 -5.07
CA ILE A 114 12.24 -6.65 -5.62
C ILE A 114 12.00 -8.14 -5.85
N LEU A 115 12.97 -8.85 -6.45
CA LEU A 115 12.91 -10.30 -6.61
C LEU A 115 12.84 -11.02 -5.26
N GLY A 116 13.63 -10.61 -4.27
CA GLY A 116 13.64 -11.17 -2.92
C GLY A 116 12.28 -11.03 -2.24
N TRP A 117 11.66 -9.86 -2.33
CA TRP A 117 10.31 -9.59 -1.82
C TRP A 117 9.26 -10.48 -2.50
N VAL A 118 9.17 -10.42 -3.83
CA VAL A 118 8.15 -11.16 -4.62
C VAL A 118 8.29 -12.67 -4.45
N ASN A 119 9.50 -13.21 -4.59
CA ASN A 119 9.74 -14.65 -4.48
C ASN A 119 9.44 -15.20 -3.09
N THR A 120 9.62 -14.37 -2.06
CA THR A 120 9.40 -14.80 -0.69
C THR A 120 7.95 -14.66 -0.31
N ILE A 121 7.31 -13.52 -0.58
CA ILE A 121 5.93 -13.25 -0.14
C ILE A 121 4.94 -14.29 -0.67
N ARG A 122 5.11 -14.75 -1.92
CA ARG A 122 4.27 -15.81 -2.51
C ARG A 122 4.29 -17.13 -1.74
N THR A 123 5.39 -17.43 -1.03
CA THR A 123 5.52 -18.66 -0.24
C THR A 123 4.90 -18.54 1.16
N THR A 124 4.55 -17.31 1.57
CA THR A 124 4.01 -17.03 2.92
C THR A 124 2.49 -17.24 3.03
N GLY A 125 1.81 -17.38 1.89
CA GLY A 125 0.35 -17.39 1.78
C GLY A 125 -0.29 -15.99 1.65
N TYR A 126 0.51 -14.93 1.60
CA TYR A 126 0.06 -13.56 1.28
C TYR A 126 0.41 -13.17 -0.16
N LYS A 127 -0.08 -12.03 -0.63
CA LYS A 127 0.17 -11.51 -1.99
C LYS A 127 1.08 -10.29 -1.97
N SER A 128 1.82 -10.10 -3.06
CA SER A 128 2.82 -9.04 -3.19
C SER A 128 2.16 -7.70 -3.50
N GLY A 129 2.33 -6.70 -2.63
CA GLY A 129 2.02 -5.31 -2.90
C GLY A 129 3.28 -4.45 -2.75
N ILE A 130 3.43 -3.39 -3.56
CA ILE A 130 4.51 -2.42 -3.40
C ILE A 130 3.97 -1.00 -3.59
N TYR A 131 4.11 -0.17 -2.56
CA TYR A 131 3.96 1.28 -2.66
C TYR A 131 5.26 1.88 -3.17
N HIS A 132 5.16 2.81 -4.13
CA HIS A 132 6.31 3.43 -4.78
C HIS A 132 5.98 4.78 -5.41
N ASP A 133 7.03 5.55 -5.63
CA ASP A 133 7.04 6.67 -6.57
C ASP A 133 7.55 6.19 -7.94
N PRO A 134 6.74 6.24 -9.00
CA PRO A 134 7.17 5.82 -10.35
C PRO A 134 7.98 6.88 -11.10
N VAL A 135 8.03 8.12 -10.62
CA VAL A 135 8.66 9.28 -11.28
C VAL A 135 10.02 9.59 -10.68
N GLN A 136 10.13 9.57 -9.35
CA GLN A 136 11.36 9.88 -8.62
C GLN A 136 12.00 8.62 -8.01
N GLY A 137 13.33 8.54 -8.06
CA GLY A 137 14.11 7.46 -7.47
C GLY A 137 14.37 6.29 -8.41
N GLY A 138 14.93 5.20 -7.86
CA GLY A 138 15.39 4.04 -8.64
C GLY A 138 14.32 2.96 -8.89
N PHE A 139 13.12 3.10 -8.32
CA PHE A 139 12.14 2.01 -8.29
C PHE A 139 11.72 1.54 -9.68
N SER A 140 11.29 2.45 -10.56
CA SER A 140 10.79 2.09 -11.90
C SER A 140 11.82 1.28 -12.70
N ALA A 141 13.09 1.68 -12.67
CA ALA A 141 14.17 0.95 -13.36
C ALA A 141 14.41 -0.43 -12.73
N ALA A 142 14.53 -0.49 -11.39
CA ALA A 142 14.73 -1.74 -10.66
C ALA A 142 13.58 -2.74 -10.89
N PHE A 143 12.34 -2.26 -10.88
CA PHE A 143 11.13 -3.04 -11.09
C PHE A 143 11.08 -3.59 -12.51
N CYS A 144 11.32 -2.76 -13.53
CA CYS A 144 11.30 -3.22 -14.91
C CYS A 144 12.41 -4.23 -15.22
N GLU A 145 13.59 -4.07 -14.63
CA GLU A 145 14.65 -5.10 -14.73
C GLU A 145 14.25 -6.38 -13.98
N ALA A 146 13.54 -6.29 -12.85
CA ALA A 146 13.00 -7.47 -12.16
C ALA A 146 11.96 -8.21 -13.01
N VAL A 147 11.05 -7.47 -13.68
CA VAL A 147 10.08 -8.03 -14.63
C VAL A 147 10.77 -8.74 -15.80
N ARG A 148 11.88 -8.17 -16.31
CA ARG A 148 12.65 -8.80 -17.40
C ARG A 148 13.30 -10.12 -16.97
N ARG A 149 13.68 -10.24 -15.69
CA ARG A 149 14.29 -11.47 -15.12
C ARG A 149 13.24 -12.51 -14.73
N ASP A 150 12.09 -12.07 -14.24
CA ASP A 150 10.99 -12.94 -13.83
C ASP A 150 9.65 -12.24 -14.08
N TYR A 151 8.96 -12.66 -15.15
CA TYR A 151 7.68 -12.06 -15.54
C TYR A 151 6.59 -12.23 -14.46
N ARG A 152 6.76 -13.17 -13.51
CA ARG A 152 5.85 -13.31 -12.36
C ARG A 152 5.80 -12.05 -11.51
N VAL A 153 6.85 -11.23 -11.50
CA VAL A 153 6.86 -9.92 -10.83
C VAL A 153 5.68 -9.07 -11.30
N THR A 154 5.37 -9.07 -12.61
CA THR A 154 4.20 -8.38 -13.14
C THR A 154 2.90 -9.01 -12.68
N SER A 155 2.73 -10.34 -12.84
CA SER A 155 1.44 -10.99 -12.61
C SER A 155 1.07 -11.15 -11.13
N GLU A 156 2.06 -11.19 -10.24
CA GLU A 156 1.86 -11.48 -8.81
C GLU A 156 1.93 -10.23 -7.92
N THR A 157 2.36 -9.07 -8.45
CA THR A 157 2.54 -7.85 -7.67
C THR A 157 1.52 -6.77 -8.03
N ALA A 158 0.78 -6.29 -7.04
CA ALA A 158 0.00 -5.06 -7.15
C ALA A 158 0.86 -3.85 -6.80
N LEU A 159 0.90 -2.87 -7.69
CA LEU A 159 1.57 -1.60 -7.44
C LEU A 159 0.59 -0.56 -6.93
N TRP A 160 1.01 0.15 -5.89
CA TRP A 160 0.38 1.35 -5.37
C TRP A 160 1.27 2.53 -5.73
N SER A 161 0.81 3.33 -6.69
CA SER A 161 1.55 4.48 -7.19
C SER A 161 1.27 5.70 -6.33
N ALA A 162 2.29 6.52 -6.09
CA ALA A 162 2.14 7.76 -5.34
C ALA A 162 2.12 9.02 -6.20
N GLU A 163 2.04 8.85 -7.53
CA GLU A 163 2.04 9.94 -8.50
C GLU A 163 0.98 9.74 -9.60
N PRO A 164 0.42 10.81 -10.18
CA PRO A 164 0.67 12.21 -9.81
C PRO A 164 -0.07 12.61 -8.53
N GLN A 165 0.39 13.66 -7.85
CA GLN A 165 -0.42 14.34 -6.83
C GLN A 165 -1.55 15.16 -7.48
N ARG A 166 -2.70 15.24 -6.81
CA ARG A 166 -3.94 15.93 -7.14
C ARG A 166 -4.53 16.52 -5.87
N PRO A 167 -5.41 17.53 -5.97
CA PRO A 167 -6.15 18.00 -4.79
C PRO A 167 -6.90 16.86 -4.12
N ALA A 168 -6.88 16.84 -2.78
CA ALA A 168 -7.67 15.92 -1.98
C ALA A 168 -9.16 16.06 -2.31
N SER A 169 -9.87 14.93 -2.38
CA SER A 169 -11.31 14.91 -2.60
C SER A 169 -11.95 13.65 -2.00
N GLY A 170 -13.28 13.65 -1.89
CA GLY A 170 -14.07 12.53 -1.40
C GLY A 170 -14.55 11.55 -2.50
N PRO A 171 -15.33 10.53 -2.13
CA PRO A 171 -15.86 9.53 -3.05
C PRO A 171 -16.90 10.08 -4.05
N ASP A 172 -17.50 11.24 -3.79
CA ASP A 172 -18.51 11.85 -4.68
C ASP A 172 -17.88 12.61 -5.86
N ALA A 173 -16.61 13.03 -5.72
CA ALA A 173 -15.86 13.74 -6.76
C ALA A 173 -14.37 13.31 -6.77
N PRO A 174 -14.07 12.00 -6.94
CA PRO A 174 -12.69 11.54 -7.04
C PRO A 174 -12.05 12.03 -8.34
N PRO A 175 -10.73 12.22 -8.40
CA PRO A 175 -10.06 12.49 -9.67
C PRO A 175 -10.23 11.29 -10.62
N ILE A 176 -10.10 11.56 -11.93
CA ILE A 176 -10.02 10.48 -12.92
C ILE A 176 -8.81 9.61 -12.59
N TYR A 177 -9.01 8.30 -12.43
CA TYR A 177 -7.95 7.35 -12.13
C TYR A 177 -6.90 7.33 -13.25
N ALA A 178 -5.75 7.94 -12.98
CA ALA A 178 -4.66 8.06 -13.93
C ALA A 178 -3.28 8.07 -13.23
N PRO A 179 -2.94 7.04 -12.43
CA PRO A 179 -1.64 6.96 -11.80
C PRO A 179 -0.52 6.87 -12.84
N LYS A 180 0.62 7.45 -12.50
CA LYS A 180 1.89 7.14 -13.17
C LYS A 180 2.27 5.69 -12.87
N LYS A 181 2.97 5.08 -13.81
CA LYS A 181 3.38 3.67 -13.77
C LYS A 181 4.80 3.51 -14.30
N PRO A 182 5.53 2.45 -13.91
CA PRO A 182 6.80 2.11 -14.53
C PRO A 182 6.68 1.93 -16.05
N HIS A 183 7.77 2.14 -16.80
CA HIS A 183 7.82 2.03 -18.27
C HIS A 183 7.85 0.58 -18.79
N CYS A 184 7.18 -0.34 -18.08
CA CYS A 184 7.08 -1.76 -18.42
C CYS A 184 5.71 -2.32 -18.00
N SER A 185 5.48 -3.61 -18.21
CA SER A 185 4.24 -4.26 -17.80
C SER A 185 4.11 -4.29 -16.28
N ALA A 186 3.05 -3.66 -15.75
CA ALA A 186 2.84 -3.50 -14.32
C ALA A 186 1.35 -3.42 -13.97
N ASN A 187 0.98 -4.02 -12.84
CA ASN A 187 -0.36 -4.00 -12.29
C ASN A 187 -0.51 -2.83 -11.30
N VAL A 188 -0.64 -1.60 -11.80
CA VAL A 188 -0.93 -0.44 -10.95
C VAL A 188 -2.41 -0.44 -10.59
N TRP A 189 -2.72 -0.89 -9.38
CA TRP A 189 -4.09 -1.11 -8.90
C TRP A 189 -4.47 -0.20 -7.75
N ALA A 190 -3.54 0.58 -7.21
CA ALA A 190 -3.83 1.63 -6.24
C ALA A 190 -3.06 2.90 -6.60
N TRP A 191 -3.61 4.04 -6.19
CA TRP A 191 -3.04 5.36 -6.42
C TRP A 191 -3.30 6.24 -5.21
N GLN A 192 -2.23 6.66 -4.53
CA GLN A 192 -2.25 7.75 -3.57
C GLN A 192 -2.15 9.06 -4.34
N TYR A 193 -3.27 9.77 -4.42
CA TYR A 193 -3.33 10.99 -5.22
C TYR A 193 -3.18 12.25 -4.38
N SER A 194 -3.20 12.20 -3.05
CA SER A 194 -2.91 13.35 -2.18
C SER A 194 -2.32 12.90 -0.85
N ARG A 195 -1.22 13.55 -0.40
CA ARG A 195 -0.47 13.25 0.84
C ARG A 195 -0.59 14.27 1.98
N ASP A 196 -1.05 15.48 1.68
CA ASP A 196 -1.07 16.59 2.64
C ASP A 196 -2.47 17.18 2.74
N VAL A 197 -3.40 16.34 3.19
CA VAL A 197 -4.81 16.72 3.34
C VAL A 197 -4.95 17.67 4.53
N GLN A 198 -5.42 18.89 4.28
CA GLN A 198 -5.75 19.82 5.37
C GLN A 198 -7.03 19.35 6.08
N GLY A 199 -7.04 19.41 7.41
CA GLY A 199 -8.22 19.14 8.23
C GLY A 199 -8.26 17.75 8.88
N CYS A 200 -7.77 16.70 8.21
CA CYS A 200 -7.58 15.36 8.79
C CYS A 200 -6.21 14.80 8.38
N PRO A 201 -5.42 14.20 9.29
CA PRO A 201 -4.08 13.66 9.00
C PRO A 201 -4.14 12.32 8.25
N VAL A 202 -4.65 12.36 7.02
CA VAL A 202 -4.81 11.21 6.12
C VAL A 202 -4.38 11.56 4.70
N ASP A 203 -4.10 10.52 3.92
CA ASP A 203 -3.84 10.60 2.50
C ASP A 203 -5.04 10.04 1.73
N THR A 204 -5.35 10.56 0.55
CA THR A 204 -6.51 10.09 -0.25
C THR A 204 -6.08 9.21 -1.41
N ASN A 205 -6.86 8.14 -1.62
CA ASN A 205 -6.50 7.04 -2.49
C ASN A 205 -7.65 6.59 -3.39
N LEU A 206 -7.29 6.09 -4.57
CA LEU A 206 -8.17 5.30 -5.43
C LEU A 206 -7.60 3.91 -5.64
N MET A 207 -8.47 2.90 -5.68
CA MET A 207 -8.10 1.51 -5.79
C MET A 207 -8.99 0.76 -6.77
N ASP A 208 -8.39 -0.07 -7.61
CA ASP A 208 -9.09 -0.99 -8.50
C ASP A 208 -9.87 -2.04 -7.70
N THR A 209 -11.11 -2.34 -8.11
CA THR A 209 -11.96 -3.32 -7.42
C THR A 209 -11.36 -4.72 -7.32
N ARG A 210 -10.45 -5.11 -8.23
CA ARG A 210 -9.69 -6.36 -8.15
C ARG A 210 -8.80 -6.43 -6.91
N LEU A 211 -8.14 -5.32 -6.57
CA LEU A 211 -7.32 -5.23 -5.37
C LEU A 211 -8.21 -5.10 -4.12
N PHE A 212 -9.22 -4.24 -4.18
CA PHE A 212 -10.17 -4.06 -3.07
C PHE A 212 -10.81 -5.38 -2.63
N GLY A 213 -11.21 -6.21 -3.60
CA GLY A 213 -11.79 -7.54 -3.37
C GLY A 213 -10.90 -8.50 -2.55
N GLN A 214 -9.60 -8.21 -2.47
CA GLN A 214 -8.57 -9.03 -1.83
C GLN A 214 -7.95 -8.35 -0.60
N LEU A 215 -8.49 -7.21 -0.18
CA LEU A 215 -8.23 -6.67 1.15
C LEU A 215 -9.09 -7.39 2.20
N PHE A 216 -8.69 -7.24 3.47
CA PHE A 216 -9.34 -7.91 4.59
C PHE A 216 -10.16 -6.95 5.45
#